data_AF-A0A536H424-F1
#
_entry.id   AF-A0A536H424-F1
#
_cell.length_a   1.000
_cell.length_b   1.000
_cell.length_c   1.000
_cell.angle_alpha   90.00
_cell.angle_beta   90.00
_cell.angle_gamma   90.00
#
_symmetry.space_group_name_H-M   'P 1'
#
loop_
_entity.id
_entity.type
_entity.pdbx_description
1 polymer ?
#
loop_
_entity_poly.entity_id
_entity_poly.type
_entity_poly.pdbx_seq_one_letter_code
_entity_poly.pdbx_strand_id
1 'polypeptide(L)'
;MSRFYASQSKYCTVTILPREEVSMAYRFQVNQTTCINCGICMDLCPVRCLDMSRPAGEGEIGTEAERRSPIPGDSGTRSWMMLVPIQVSQCIGCQVCAQECPTNAITIESSVRELAYARRGPVTHLPPEQGWQPLDAYTRAFPEEPGETPYGDGHAWHVAERQSTWQSWRTWLGERKEDLRAPCQAACPVGTNAGLYVSLIAQGRYDEALQVASEPNPFPSICGRVCTAPCEDACRRGEFDLPIAIRDLKRFAMDRGKPRKHKIIPPKHWYVERVAIVGAGPTGLSAAYFLARRGYRVTVFDAMPVAGGMMAIGIPDYRLPREELSRDIEAMIDLGVEIHLNTAIGRDVSLDDLQRDYDAVLLAVGAQRSQRLGVPGEDHEGVIPATTFLKDFNLNPDAKIEGVVAVVGGGSTAMD
;
A
#
# COMPACT_ATOMS: atom_id res chain seq x y z
N MET A 1 37.69 -40.87 27.44
CA MET A 1 37.95 -40.11 28.68
C MET A 1 38.72 -38.85 28.31
N SER A 2 38.00 -37.77 28.00
CA SER A 2 37.89 -36.60 28.88
C SER A 2 39.19 -35.81 29.03
N ARG A 3 39.29 -34.68 28.32
CA ARG A 3 39.95 -33.48 28.86
C ARG A 3 39.39 -32.24 28.15
N PHE A 4 38.67 -31.48 28.96
CA PHE A 4 38.19 -30.14 28.72
C PHE A 4 39.33 -29.22 28.28
N TYR A 5 39.10 -28.43 27.23
CA TYR A 5 39.63 -27.08 27.11
C TYR A 5 38.51 -26.19 26.60
N ALA A 6 38.10 -25.26 27.46
CA ALA A 6 37.08 -24.27 27.19
C ALA A 6 37.60 -23.24 26.18
N SER A 7 36.87 -23.02 25.08
CA SER A 7 36.95 -21.80 24.30
C SER A 7 35.65 -21.02 24.49
N GLN A 8 35.81 -19.77 24.91
CA GLN A 8 34.72 -18.85 25.22
C GLN A 8 33.99 -18.45 23.93
N SER A 9 32.75 -18.88 23.78
CA SER A 9 31.81 -18.19 22.91
C SER A 9 31.28 -16.97 23.67
N LYS A 10 31.68 -15.77 23.25
CA LYS A 10 31.01 -14.52 23.64
C LYS A 10 29.63 -14.49 22.97
N TYR A 11 28.68 -15.25 23.52
CA TYR A 11 27.28 -14.94 23.32
C TYR A 11 27.02 -13.64 24.05
N CYS A 12 26.76 -12.58 23.29
CA CYS A 12 26.24 -11.34 23.83
C CYS A 12 24.84 -11.66 24.35
N THR A 13 24.73 -12.03 25.62
CA THR A 13 23.45 -12.17 26.30
C THR A 13 22.88 -10.76 26.39
N VAL A 14 22.01 -10.41 25.44
CA VAL A 14 21.18 -9.22 25.54
C VAL A 14 20.24 -9.47 26.71
N THR A 15 20.63 -8.98 27.89
CA THR A 15 19.71 -8.85 29.01
C THR A 15 18.64 -7.87 28.57
N ILE A 16 17.51 -8.39 28.10
CA ILE A 16 16.29 -7.62 27.89
C ILE A 16 15.85 -7.19 29.29
N LEU A 17 16.30 -6.01 29.72
CA LEU A 17 15.66 -5.29 30.82
C LEU A 17 14.17 -5.23 30.49
N PRO A 18 13.26 -5.42 31.47
CA PRO A 18 11.84 -5.23 31.21
C PRO A 18 11.68 -3.80 30.67
N ARG A 19 11.39 -3.70 29.37
CA ARG A 19 11.04 -2.42 28.75
C ARG A 19 9.79 -1.98 29.49
N GLU A 20 9.88 -0.92 30.28
CA GLU A 20 8.72 -0.07 30.51
C GLU A 20 8.08 0.14 29.13
N GLU A 21 6.82 -0.27 28.96
CA GLU A 21 6.10 -0.20 27.69
C GLU A 21 6.06 1.25 27.22
N VAL A 22 7.05 1.66 26.41
CA VAL A 22 6.95 2.90 25.66
C VAL A 22 5.90 2.65 24.59
N SER A 23 4.63 2.92 24.92
CA SER A 23 3.55 2.90 23.95
C SER A 23 3.80 4.06 22.99
N MET A 24 4.44 3.76 21.87
CA MET A 24 4.82 4.80 20.92
C MET A 24 3.62 5.22 20.12
N ALA A 25 2.98 6.27 20.60
CA ALA A 25 2.00 6.96 19.80
C ALA A 25 2.19 8.47 19.89
N TYR A 26 1.91 9.10 18.76
CA TYR A 26 1.94 10.53 18.65
C TYR A 26 0.61 11.06 19.18
N ARG A 27 0.63 12.16 19.94
CA ARG A 27 -0.60 12.81 20.41
C ARG A 27 -0.90 14.00 19.52
N PHE A 28 -2.04 13.92 18.87
CA PHE A 28 -2.68 15.03 18.20
C PHE A 28 -3.21 15.99 19.25
N GLN A 29 -2.76 17.24 19.16
CA GLN A 29 -3.28 18.34 19.95
C GLN A 29 -3.85 19.38 19.01
N VAL A 30 -4.97 19.98 19.41
CA VAL A 30 -5.66 21.03 18.66
C VAL A 30 -5.88 22.22 19.56
N ASN A 31 -5.47 23.40 19.11
CA ASN A 31 -5.76 24.67 19.75
C ASN A 31 -7.22 25.02 19.49
N GLN A 32 -8.05 24.92 20.53
CA GLN A 32 -9.50 25.14 20.45
C GLN A 32 -9.87 26.58 20.11
N THR A 33 -8.97 27.54 20.32
CA THR A 33 -9.20 28.96 20.03
C THR A 33 -8.98 29.29 18.55
N THR A 34 -8.02 28.65 17.90
CA THR A 34 -7.69 28.89 16.49
C THR A 34 -8.29 27.84 15.55
N CYS A 35 -8.77 26.71 16.07
CA CYS A 35 -9.44 25.71 15.26
C CYS A 35 -10.78 26.26 14.73
N ILE A 36 -10.95 26.19 13.42
CA ILE A 36 -12.16 26.64 12.72
C ILE A 36 -13.14 25.50 12.42
N ASN A 37 -12.87 24.29 12.94
CA ASN A 37 -13.75 23.14 12.79
C ASN A 37 -14.04 22.76 11.32
N CYS A 38 -13.03 22.87 10.45
CA CYS A 38 -13.19 22.69 8.99
C CYS A 38 -13.07 21.24 8.48
N GLY A 39 -12.66 20.29 9.31
CA GLY A 39 -12.60 18.86 8.94
C GLY A 39 -11.34 18.38 8.22
N ILE A 40 -10.53 19.27 7.62
CA ILE A 40 -9.35 18.94 6.77
C ILE A 40 -8.44 17.88 7.38
N CYS A 41 -8.14 18.01 8.67
CA CYS A 41 -7.25 17.09 9.37
C CYS A 41 -7.73 15.63 9.32
N MET A 42 -9.04 15.37 9.32
CA MET A 42 -9.62 14.04 9.21
C MET A 42 -9.54 13.47 7.80
N ASP A 43 -9.68 14.34 6.80
CA ASP A 43 -9.63 13.98 5.38
C ASP A 43 -8.20 13.58 4.99
N LEU A 44 -7.23 14.33 5.52
CA LEU A 44 -5.82 14.11 5.28
C LEU A 44 -5.18 13.03 6.15
N CYS A 45 -5.87 12.56 7.19
CA CYS A 45 -5.29 11.59 8.12
C CYS A 45 -5.16 10.20 7.45
N PRO A 46 -3.95 9.73 7.10
CA PRO A 46 -3.78 8.51 6.31
C PRO A 46 -4.19 7.26 7.08
N VAL A 47 -4.08 7.29 8.42
CA VAL A 47 -4.44 6.18 9.32
C VAL A 47 -5.82 6.34 9.93
N ARG A 48 -6.55 7.39 9.54
CA ARG A 48 -7.91 7.67 10.00
C ARG A 48 -8.03 7.67 11.53
N CYS A 49 -7.01 8.22 12.20
CA CYS A 49 -6.96 8.30 13.67
C CYS A 49 -7.62 9.55 14.25
N LEU A 50 -8.10 10.45 13.40
CA LEU A 50 -8.80 11.68 13.78
C LEU A 50 -10.28 11.55 13.43
N ASP A 51 -11.14 12.03 14.32
CA ASP A 51 -12.60 12.01 14.16
C ASP A 51 -13.21 13.30 14.71
N MET A 52 -14.30 13.76 14.10
CA MET A 52 -15.08 14.94 14.48
C MET A 52 -16.57 14.65 14.46
N SER A 53 -16.97 13.40 14.20
CA SER A 53 -18.35 12.99 14.39
C SER A 53 -18.66 12.94 15.89
N ARG A 54 -19.76 13.58 16.29
CA ARG A 54 -20.43 13.31 17.56
C ARG A 54 -21.34 12.13 17.33
N PRO A 55 -20.98 10.98 17.86
CA PRO A 55 -21.99 10.04 18.21
C PRO A 55 -22.98 10.65 19.22
N ALA A 56 -24.25 10.48 18.91
CA ALA A 56 -25.39 10.61 19.79
C ALA A 56 -25.39 10.02 21.21
N GLY A 57 -26.27 10.59 22.04
CA GLY A 57 -26.78 9.95 23.25
C GLY A 57 -25.99 10.20 24.53
N GLU A 58 -24.74 10.64 24.46
CA GLU A 58 -23.98 11.03 25.65
C GLU A 58 -23.20 12.34 25.44
N GLY A 59 -23.54 13.36 26.25
CA GLY A 59 -22.91 14.68 26.29
C GLY A 59 -23.92 15.83 26.21
N GLU A 60 -23.80 16.82 27.09
CA GLU A 60 -24.58 18.04 26.99
C GLU A 60 -24.19 18.79 25.70
N ILE A 61 -25.19 19.33 25.01
CA ILE A 61 -24.95 20.25 23.91
C ILE A 61 -24.28 21.48 24.54
N GLY A 62 -22.98 21.68 24.28
CA GLY A 62 -22.23 22.85 24.76
C GLY A 62 -22.97 24.16 24.47
N THR A 63 -22.70 25.23 25.19
CA THR A 63 -23.36 26.53 25.03
C THR A 63 -23.20 27.09 23.61
N GLU A 64 -24.07 28.02 23.23
CA GLU A 64 -23.99 28.66 21.90
C GLU A 64 -22.66 29.40 21.68
N ALA A 65 -22.09 29.97 22.75
CA ALA A 65 -20.77 30.59 22.72
C ALA A 65 -19.65 29.58 22.44
N GLU A 66 -19.72 28.37 23.02
CA GLU A 66 -18.74 27.30 22.80
C GLU A 66 -18.86 26.68 21.40
N ARG A 67 -19.99 26.84 20.72
CA ARG A 67 -20.26 26.34 19.37
C ARG A 67 -19.99 27.35 18.24
N ARG A 68 -19.66 28.60 18.56
CA ARG A 68 -19.36 29.63 17.56
C ARG A 68 -17.98 29.39 16.97
N SER A 69 -17.95 28.96 15.71
CA SER A 69 -16.72 29.00 14.91
C SER A 69 -16.21 30.44 14.85
N PRO A 70 -14.88 30.68 14.93
CA PRO A 70 -14.29 31.99 14.65
C PRO A 70 -14.50 32.45 13.20
N ILE A 71 -15.00 31.57 12.32
CA ILE A 71 -15.48 31.90 10.97
C ILE A 71 -17.00 32.11 11.00
N PRO A 72 -17.53 33.22 10.45
CA PRO A 72 -18.96 33.47 10.37
C PRO A 72 -19.71 32.38 9.57
N GLY A 73 -20.80 31.84 10.11
CA GLY A 73 -21.67 30.89 9.40
C GLY A 73 -22.47 29.97 10.32
N ASP A 74 -23.42 29.21 9.79
CA ASP A 74 -24.37 28.34 10.51
C ASP A 74 -23.73 27.08 11.15
N SER A 75 -22.41 27.11 11.32
CA SER A 75 -21.57 26.01 11.82
C SER A 75 -21.92 25.53 13.23
N GLY A 76 -22.49 26.41 14.07
CA GLY A 76 -22.88 26.12 15.44
C GLY A 76 -24.20 25.35 15.61
N THR A 77 -24.95 25.09 14.53
CA THR A 77 -26.27 24.43 14.59
C THR A 77 -26.21 22.92 14.33
N ARG A 78 -25.05 22.36 13.99
CA ARG A 78 -24.88 20.92 13.70
C ARG A 78 -24.67 20.09 14.96
N SER A 79 -25.76 19.50 15.45
CA SER A 79 -25.79 18.65 16.65
C SER A 79 -24.86 17.43 16.58
N TRP A 80 -24.51 16.97 15.38
CA TRP A 80 -23.69 15.78 15.12
C TRP A 80 -22.18 16.03 15.00
N MET A 81 -21.69 17.27 15.19
CA MET A 81 -20.27 17.62 14.98
C MET A 81 -19.56 17.98 16.30
N MET A 82 -18.35 17.47 16.51
CA MET A 82 -17.49 17.80 17.66
C MET A 82 -17.05 19.26 17.59
N LEU A 83 -16.74 19.87 18.75
CA LEU A 83 -16.21 21.24 18.79
C LEU A 83 -14.82 21.34 18.13
N VAL A 84 -14.02 20.28 18.27
CA VAL A 84 -12.71 20.13 17.64
C VAL A 84 -12.47 18.66 17.27
N PRO A 85 -11.59 18.36 16.29
CA PRO A 85 -11.10 17.01 16.04
C PRO A 85 -10.48 16.37 17.28
N ILE A 86 -10.78 15.09 17.45
CA ILE A 86 -10.26 14.25 18.52
C ILE A 86 -9.48 13.07 17.94
N GLN A 87 -8.47 12.62 18.68
CA GLN A 87 -7.74 11.41 18.33
C GLN A 87 -8.46 10.18 18.90
N VAL A 88 -8.93 9.30 18.02
CA VAL A 88 -9.73 8.10 18.36
C VAL A 88 -8.96 6.79 18.20
N SER A 89 -7.77 6.85 17.57
CA SER A 89 -6.89 5.69 17.44
C SER A 89 -5.43 6.11 17.34
N GLN A 90 -4.53 5.14 17.14
CA GLN A 90 -3.09 5.37 17.13
C GLN A 90 -2.68 6.29 15.97
N CYS A 91 -2.11 7.45 16.29
CA CYS A 91 -1.51 8.33 15.30
C CYS A 91 -0.10 7.84 14.96
N ILE A 92 0.21 7.79 13.66
CA ILE A 92 1.55 7.43 13.15
C ILE A 92 2.50 8.63 13.02
N GLY A 93 2.05 9.82 13.43
CA GLY A 93 2.89 11.01 13.45
C GLY A 93 3.27 11.58 12.10
N CYS A 94 2.50 11.34 11.02
CA CYS A 94 2.80 11.81 9.66
C CYS A 94 2.75 13.34 9.46
N GLN A 95 2.17 14.09 10.41
CA GLN A 95 2.06 15.57 10.41
C GLN A 95 1.33 16.24 9.24
N VAL A 96 0.76 15.47 8.30
CA VAL A 96 -0.02 16.03 7.17
C VAL A 96 -1.14 16.95 7.66
N CYS A 97 -1.87 16.53 8.69
CA CYS A 97 -2.92 17.34 9.32
C CYS A 97 -2.42 18.63 9.98
N ALA A 98 -1.19 18.65 10.49
CA ALA A 98 -0.59 19.85 11.09
C ALA A 98 -0.18 20.86 10.02
N GLN A 99 0.44 20.36 8.93
CA GLN A 99 0.92 21.18 7.83
C GLN A 99 -0.21 21.84 7.03
N GLU A 100 -1.33 21.15 6.86
CA GLU A 100 -2.48 21.64 6.08
C GLU A 100 -3.54 22.33 6.93
N CYS A 101 -3.29 22.51 8.23
CA CYS A 101 -4.22 23.25 9.07
C CYS A 101 -4.21 24.73 8.64
N PRO A 102 -5.30 25.29 8.10
CA PRO A 102 -5.33 26.65 7.56
C PRO A 102 -5.09 27.72 8.63
N THR A 103 -5.34 27.37 9.89
CA THR A 103 -5.15 28.24 11.05
C THR A 103 -3.98 27.82 11.93
N ASN A 104 -3.14 26.88 11.49
CA ASN A 104 -2.03 26.32 12.26
C ASN A 104 -2.45 25.88 13.68
N ALA A 105 -3.67 25.35 13.83
CA ALA A 105 -4.23 24.96 15.10
C ALA A 105 -3.75 23.59 15.60
N ILE A 106 -3.00 22.83 14.80
CA ILE A 106 -2.69 21.42 15.07
C ILE A 106 -1.21 21.24 15.40
N THR A 107 -0.93 20.52 16.49
CA THR A 107 0.41 20.08 16.89
C THR A 107 0.43 18.58 17.07
N ILE A 108 1.54 17.92 16.68
CA ILE A 108 1.74 16.49 16.88
C ILE A 108 2.91 16.27 17.84
N GLU A 109 2.61 15.78 19.03
CA GLU A 109 3.59 15.50 20.10
C GLU A 109 4.14 14.07 19.94
N SER A 110 5.47 13.90 19.98
CA SER A 110 6.17 12.62 19.69
C SER A 110 6.65 11.85 20.92
N SER A 111 6.44 12.36 22.14
CA SER A 111 7.05 11.85 23.38
C SER A 111 6.02 11.49 24.46
N VAL A 112 4.97 10.80 24.05
CA VAL A 112 3.79 10.58 24.89
C VAL A 112 3.90 9.21 25.56
N ARG A 113 3.89 9.19 26.90
CA ARG A 113 3.98 7.93 27.69
C ARG A 113 2.66 7.17 27.76
N GLU A 114 1.55 7.91 27.84
CA GLU A 114 0.18 7.36 27.89
C GLU A 114 -0.70 8.05 26.84
N LEU A 115 -1.30 7.29 25.93
CA LEU A 115 -2.36 7.79 25.08
C LEU A 115 -3.72 7.33 25.57
N ALA A 116 -4.50 8.28 26.06
CA ALA A 116 -5.93 8.13 26.14
C ALA A 116 -6.53 8.42 24.76
N TYR A 117 -7.15 7.42 24.14
CA TYR A 117 -8.01 7.67 22.98
C TYR A 117 -9.32 8.27 23.47
N ALA A 118 -9.78 9.31 22.78
CA ALA A 118 -11.13 9.80 23.02
C ALA A 118 -12.12 8.70 22.62
N ARG A 119 -13.11 8.42 23.48
CA ARG A 119 -14.13 7.42 23.19
C ARG A 119 -15.03 7.93 22.06
N ARG A 120 -15.28 7.09 21.06
CA ARG A 120 -16.47 7.21 20.22
C ARG A 120 -17.68 6.96 21.14
N GLY A 121 -18.60 7.90 21.30
CA GLY A 121 -19.97 7.56 21.70
C GLY A 121 -20.73 6.76 20.60
N PRO A 122 -22.06 6.54 20.71
CA PRO A 122 -22.95 5.92 19.69
C PRO A 122 -23.74 6.88 18.75
N VAL A 123 -24.18 6.57 17.52
CA VAL A 123 -24.90 7.49 16.55
C VAL A 123 -26.45 7.40 16.66
N THR A 124 -27.25 8.49 16.52
CA THR A 124 -28.76 8.47 16.66
C THR A 124 -29.56 8.77 15.41
N HIS A 125 -28.95 9.06 14.28
CA HIS A 125 -29.73 9.13 13.03
C HIS A 125 -28.97 8.42 11.92
N LEU A 126 -29.42 7.21 11.59
CA LEU A 126 -29.14 6.61 10.29
C LEU A 126 -30.16 7.20 9.29
N PRO A 127 -29.78 7.57 8.07
CA PRO A 127 -30.74 7.91 7.03
C PRO A 127 -31.65 6.69 6.74
N PRO A 128 -32.91 6.92 6.33
CA PRO A 128 -33.85 5.85 6.07
C PRO A 128 -33.35 4.91 4.95
N GLU A 129 -33.64 3.63 5.16
CA GLU A 129 -33.01 2.46 4.56
C GLU A 129 -32.98 2.45 3.02
N GLN A 130 -31.77 2.48 2.45
CA GLN A 130 -31.31 1.57 1.40
C GLN A 130 -29.78 1.66 1.25
N GLY A 131 -29.06 0.72 1.86
CA GLY A 131 -27.62 0.50 1.66
C GLY A 131 -26.69 0.99 2.79
N TRP A 132 -25.54 0.32 2.92
CA TRP A 132 -24.44 0.69 3.82
C TRP A 132 -23.87 2.04 3.37
N GLN A 133 -23.94 3.08 4.20
CA GLN A 133 -23.31 4.37 3.93
C GLN A 133 -22.20 4.64 4.95
N PRO A 134 -20.93 4.67 4.52
CA PRO A 134 -19.81 4.91 5.41
C PRO A 134 -19.75 6.38 5.87
N LEU A 135 -19.01 6.63 6.95
CA LEU A 135 -18.85 7.94 7.60
C LEU A 135 -18.17 9.00 6.70
N ASP A 136 -17.55 8.55 5.60
CA ASP A 136 -17.02 9.37 4.51
C ASP A 136 -18.13 10.12 3.74
N ALA A 137 -19.36 9.59 3.68
CA ALA A 137 -20.51 10.22 3.02
C ALA A 137 -20.88 11.63 3.55
N TYR A 138 -20.44 11.98 4.76
CA TYR A 138 -20.73 13.28 5.40
C TYR A 138 -19.51 14.19 5.53
N THR A 139 -18.30 13.65 5.39
CA THR A 139 -17.07 14.39 5.74
C THR A 139 -15.95 14.26 4.71
N ARG A 140 -15.86 13.13 3.99
CA ARG A 140 -14.81 12.89 2.99
C ARG A 140 -15.43 12.86 1.60
N ALA A 141 -15.49 14.02 0.97
CA ALA A 141 -15.86 14.07 -0.44
C ALA A 141 -14.85 13.30 -1.29
N PHE A 142 -15.33 12.51 -2.24
CA PHE A 142 -14.56 12.11 -3.42
C PHE A 142 -14.16 13.37 -4.22
N PRO A 143 -13.16 13.28 -5.13
CA PRO A 143 -12.91 14.30 -6.15
C PRO A 143 -14.18 14.50 -6.97
N GLU A 144 -15.02 15.42 -6.56
CA GLU A 144 -15.96 16.07 -7.46
C GLU A 144 -15.60 17.56 -7.46
N GLU A 145 -15.78 18.17 -8.63
CA GLU A 145 -15.50 19.57 -8.94
C GLU A 145 -16.01 20.54 -7.85
N PRO A 146 -15.45 21.76 -7.73
CA PRO A 146 -15.78 22.70 -6.65
C PRO A 146 -17.30 22.91 -6.53
N GLY A 147 -17.89 22.22 -5.54
CA GLY A 147 -19.30 22.34 -5.19
C GLY A 147 -19.53 23.34 -4.06
N GLU A 148 -20.78 23.76 -3.89
CA GLU A 148 -21.22 24.51 -2.72
C GLU A 148 -20.87 23.72 -1.46
N THR A 149 -20.04 24.31 -0.61
CA THR A 149 -19.62 23.64 0.60
C THR A 149 -20.77 23.62 1.61
N PRO A 150 -20.75 22.71 2.58
CA PRO A 150 -21.64 22.81 3.74
C PRO A 150 -21.48 24.13 4.52
N TYR A 151 -20.55 25.01 4.15
CA TYR A 151 -20.17 26.22 4.87
C TYR A 151 -20.63 27.52 4.17
N GLY A 152 -21.37 27.43 3.05
CA GLY A 152 -22.00 28.57 2.37
C GLY A 152 -21.12 29.31 1.34
N ASP A 153 -21.71 30.33 0.69
CA ASP A 153 -21.21 30.97 -0.55
C ASP A 153 -19.95 31.83 -0.39
N GLY A 154 -19.52 32.11 0.85
CA GLY A 154 -18.35 32.95 1.15
C GLY A 154 -17.02 32.19 1.31
N HIS A 155 -17.05 30.86 1.23
CA HIS A 155 -15.92 29.99 1.54
C HIS A 155 -15.69 29.00 0.42
N ALA A 156 -15.19 29.49 -0.71
CA ALA A 156 -14.78 28.65 -1.83
C ALA A 156 -13.56 27.80 -1.42
N TRP A 157 -13.64 26.50 -1.69
CA TRP A 157 -12.52 25.59 -1.54
C TRP A 157 -12.07 25.13 -2.92
N HIS A 158 -10.78 24.85 -3.03
CA HIS A 158 -10.23 24.23 -4.22
C HIS A 158 -9.88 22.78 -3.91
N VAL A 159 -10.22 21.90 -4.85
CA VAL A 159 -9.60 20.58 -4.89
C VAL A 159 -8.18 20.79 -5.40
N ALA A 160 -7.19 20.52 -4.57
CA ALA A 160 -5.81 20.46 -5.05
C ALA A 160 -5.64 19.15 -5.82
N GLU A 161 -5.65 19.21 -7.15
CA GLU A 161 -5.32 18.06 -8.00
C GLU A 161 -3.82 17.82 -7.94
N ARG A 162 -3.41 16.58 -7.65
CA ARG A 162 -1.98 16.20 -7.61
C ARG A 162 -1.71 15.08 -8.57
N GLN A 163 -0.42 14.87 -8.90
CA GLN A 163 0.10 14.07 -10.02
C GLN A 163 -0.44 12.64 -10.20
N SER A 164 -1.27 12.12 -9.27
CA SER A 164 -1.97 10.84 -9.38
C SER A 164 -3.49 11.05 -9.27
N THR A 165 -4.23 10.48 -10.21
CA THR A 165 -5.67 10.67 -10.47
C THR A 165 -6.64 10.28 -9.34
N TRP A 166 -6.14 9.67 -8.26
CA TRP A 166 -6.93 9.32 -7.07
C TRP A 166 -6.65 10.23 -5.86
N GLN A 167 -5.89 11.32 -6.05
CA GLN A 167 -5.50 12.24 -4.98
C GLN A 167 -6.11 13.62 -5.19
N SER A 168 -7.17 13.86 -4.45
CA SER A 168 -7.88 15.12 -4.38
C SER A 168 -8.33 15.34 -2.94
N TRP A 169 -7.98 16.48 -2.36
CA TRP A 169 -8.50 16.90 -1.06
C TRP A 169 -8.81 18.39 -1.07
N ARG A 170 -9.68 18.78 -0.15
CA ARG A 170 -10.08 20.17 0.05
C ARG A 170 -8.97 20.91 0.79
N THR A 171 -8.51 22.03 0.26
CA THR A 171 -7.57 22.93 0.96
C THR A 171 -7.95 24.40 0.77
N TRP A 172 -7.65 25.23 1.78
CA TRP A 172 -7.74 26.71 1.71
C TRP A 172 -6.44 27.31 1.17
N LEU A 173 -5.39 26.50 1.10
CA LEU A 173 -4.08 26.89 0.63
C LEU A 173 -4.08 26.75 -0.90
N GLY A 174 -3.46 27.70 -1.61
CA GLY A 174 -3.24 27.55 -3.05
C GLY A 174 -2.42 26.29 -3.37
N GLU A 175 -2.34 25.91 -4.65
CA GLU A 175 -1.60 24.72 -5.10
C GLU A 175 -0.19 24.63 -4.47
N ARG A 176 -0.03 23.71 -3.51
CA ARG A 176 1.28 23.37 -2.96
C ARG A 176 1.93 22.27 -3.79
N LYS A 177 3.20 22.46 -4.13
CA LYS A 177 4.05 21.51 -4.88
C LYS A 177 4.51 20.29 -4.06
N GLU A 178 4.34 20.30 -2.73
CA GLU A 178 4.92 19.31 -1.80
C GLU A 178 4.02 18.09 -1.62
N ASP A 179 4.50 16.87 -1.86
CA ASP A 179 3.75 15.61 -1.63
C ASP A 179 3.30 15.44 -0.17
N LEU A 180 1.99 15.32 0.05
CA LEU A 180 1.34 15.27 1.37
C LEU A 180 1.07 13.84 1.85
N ARG A 181 1.53 12.81 1.12
CA ARG A 181 1.48 11.44 1.61
C ARG A 181 2.35 11.30 2.86
N ALA A 182 1.99 10.36 3.74
CA ALA A 182 2.92 9.93 4.79
C ALA A 182 4.25 9.54 4.13
N PRO A 183 5.42 9.87 4.71
CA PRO A 183 6.71 9.62 4.07
C PRO A 183 6.89 8.19 3.56
N CYS A 184 6.41 7.20 4.33
CA CYS A 184 6.42 5.80 3.93
C CYS A 184 5.50 5.48 2.73
N GLN A 185 4.38 6.17 2.59
CA GLN A 185 3.47 6.04 1.45
C GLN A 185 4.00 6.80 0.23
N ALA A 186 4.62 7.96 0.42
CA ALA A 186 5.28 8.74 -0.63
C ALA A 186 6.45 7.94 -1.25
N ALA A 187 7.24 7.27 -0.41
CA ALA A 187 8.36 6.43 -0.83
C ALA A 187 7.92 5.10 -1.46
N CYS A 188 6.67 4.68 -1.29
CA CYS A 188 6.16 3.46 -1.91
C CYS A 188 5.90 3.72 -3.41
N PRO A 189 6.55 3.00 -4.34
CA PRO A 189 6.37 3.25 -5.78
C PRO A 189 4.94 3.08 -6.28
N VAL A 190 4.16 2.22 -5.61
CA VAL A 190 2.75 1.97 -5.89
C VAL A 190 1.80 2.71 -4.93
N GLY A 191 2.33 3.60 -4.08
CA GLY A 191 1.53 4.46 -3.21
C GLY A 191 0.70 3.74 -2.14
N THR A 192 1.05 2.49 -1.76
CA THR A 192 0.31 1.71 -0.75
C THR A 192 0.24 2.47 0.58
N ASN A 193 -0.96 2.58 1.15
CA ASN A 193 -1.17 3.20 2.45
C ASN A 193 -0.69 2.30 3.60
N ALA A 194 0.63 2.32 3.83
CA ALA A 194 1.29 1.56 4.89
C ALA A 194 0.75 1.86 6.28
N GLY A 195 0.50 3.14 6.58
CA GLY A 195 -0.05 3.54 7.87
C GLY A 195 -1.38 2.83 8.15
N LEU A 196 -2.31 2.87 7.20
CA LEU A 196 -3.65 2.33 7.40
C LEU A 196 -3.63 0.81 7.63
N TYR A 197 -2.94 0.04 6.79
CA TYR A 197 -2.92 -1.41 6.99
C TYR A 197 -2.16 -1.80 8.27
N VAL A 198 -1.12 -1.07 8.67
CA VAL A 198 -0.42 -1.31 9.94
C VAL A 198 -1.35 -1.05 11.14
N SER A 199 -2.12 0.04 11.11
CA SER A 199 -3.13 0.32 12.14
C SER A 199 -4.25 -0.72 12.19
N LEU A 200 -4.66 -1.27 11.05
CA LEU A 200 -5.65 -2.35 10.97
C LEU A 200 -5.10 -3.66 11.54
N ILE A 201 -3.83 -3.99 11.29
CA ILE A 201 -3.15 -5.14 11.91
C ILE A 201 -3.14 -4.99 13.43
N ALA A 202 -2.80 -3.81 13.96
CA ALA A 202 -2.80 -3.56 15.40
C ALA A 202 -4.19 -3.74 16.05
N GLN A 203 -5.27 -3.58 15.27
CA GLN A 203 -6.66 -3.81 15.70
C GLN A 203 -7.14 -5.26 15.51
N GLY A 204 -6.29 -6.17 15.03
CA GLY A 204 -6.69 -7.55 14.70
C GLY A 204 -7.50 -7.68 13.40
N ARG A 205 -7.62 -6.61 12.61
CA ARG A 205 -8.45 -6.53 11.38
C ARG A 205 -7.64 -6.90 10.14
N TYR A 206 -7.15 -8.15 10.10
CA TYR A 206 -6.19 -8.61 9.08
C TYR A 206 -6.77 -8.66 7.66
N ASP A 207 -8.05 -9.02 7.52
CA ASP A 207 -8.72 -9.07 6.22
C ASP A 207 -8.78 -7.67 5.56
N GLU A 208 -9.03 -6.64 6.37
CA GLU A 208 -9.08 -5.25 5.92
C GLU A 208 -7.69 -4.69 5.65
N ALA A 209 -6.70 -5.07 6.48
CA ALA A 209 -5.30 -4.74 6.23
C ALA A 209 -4.82 -5.32 4.88
N LEU A 210 -5.20 -6.57 4.60
CA LEU A 210 -4.95 -7.23 3.32
C LEU A 210 -5.57 -6.44 2.16
N GLN A 211 -6.84 -6.03 2.28
CA GLN A 211 -7.52 -5.24 1.26
C GLN A 211 -6.81 -3.91 0.97
N VAL A 212 -6.45 -3.16 2.03
CA VAL A 212 -5.72 -1.87 1.89
C VAL A 212 -4.36 -2.08 1.22
N ALA A 213 -3.65 -3.15 1.55
CA ALA A 213 -2.36 -3.45 0.92
C ALA A 213 -2.50 -3.87 -0.56
N SER A 214 -3.63 -4.48 -0.92
CA SER A 214 -3.93 -5.00 -2.27
C SER A 214 -4.53 -3.94 -3.20
N GLU A 215 -5.09 -2.86 -2.66
CA GLU A 215 -5.86 -1.87 -3.43
C GLU A 215 -5.09 -1.27 -4.60
N PRO A 216 -3.85 -0.74 -4.42
CA PRO A 216 -3.04 -0.23 -5.52
C PRO A 216 -2.01 -1.25 -6.05
N ASN A 217 -1.96 -2.45 -5.46
CA ASN A 217 -0.91 -3.42 -5.75
C ASN A 217 -1.50 -4.81 -6.02
N PRO A 218 -1.41 -5.32 -7.26
CA PRO A 218 -1.87 -6.66 -7.59
C PRO A 218 -1.00 -7.79 -7.01
N PHE A 219 0.17 -7.45 -6.45
CA PHE A 219 1.14 -8.42 -5.90
C PHE A 219 1.52 -8.11 -4.44
N PRO A 220 0.55 -7.99 -3.52
CA PRO A 220 0.84 -7.62 -2.15
C PRO A 220 1.59 -8.74 -1.40
N SER A 221 1.35 -10.01 -1.75
CA SER A 221 2.04 -11.18 -1.17
C SER A 221 3.51 -11.27 -1.59
N ILE A 222 3.81 -10.95 -2.85
CA ILE A 222 5.18 -10.83 -3.38
C ILE A 222 5.88 -9.65 -2.70
N CYS A 223 5.26 -8.46 -2.71
CA CYS A 223 5.88 -7.27 -2.13
C CYS A 223 6.09 -7.40 -0.61
N GLY A 224 5.32 -8.21 0.11
CA GLY A 224 5.58 -8.54 1.52
C GLY A 224 6.85 -9.39 1.72
N ARG A 225 7.38 -10.04 0.69
CA ARG A 225 8.51 -10.96 0.79
C ARG A 225 9.80 -10.41 0.20
N VAL A 226 9.72 -9.80 -0.98
CA VAL A 226 10.91 -9.48 -1.78
C VAL A 226 11.10 -8.00 -2.08
N CYS A 227 10.18 -7.13 -1.65
CA CYS A 227 10.35 -5.68 -1.79
C CYS A 227 11.59 -5.20 -1.05
N THR A 228 12.29 -4.21 -1.61
CA THR A 228 13.42 -3.52 -0.96
C THR A 228 13.00 -2.55 0.14
N ALA A 229 11.69 -2.41 0.38
CA ALA A 229 11.09 -1.64 1.46
C ALA A 229 11.53 -0.15 1.56
N PRO A 230 11.48 0.64 0.46
CA PRO A 230 11.82 2.08 0.52
C PRO A 230 10.91 2.87 1.49
N CYS A 231 9.73 2.33 1.79
CA CYS A 231 8.82 2.86 2.80
C CYS A 231 9.38 2.79 4.23
N GLU A 232 10.27 1.84 4.51
CA GLU A 232 10.95 1.71 5.80
C GLU A 232 12.11 2.70 5.92
N ASP A 233 12.87 2.90 4.84
CA ASP A 233 13.94 3.92 4.78
C ASP A 233 13.39 5.33 5.02
N ALA A 234 12.23 5.64 4.43
CA ALA A 234 11.55 6.92 4.62
C ALA A 234 10.68 6.98 5.89
N CYS A 235 10.69 5.93 6.72
CA CYS A 235 9.80 5.87 7.88
C CYS A 235 10.26 6.88 8.95
N ARG A 236 9.43 7.88 9.24
CA ARG A 236 9.67 8.89 10.30
C ARG A 236 9.99 8.27 11.65
N ARG A 237 9.48 7.07 11.92
CA ARG A 237 9.78 6.38 13.18
C ARG A 237 11.28 6.07 13.33
N GLY A 238 11.98 5.84 12.22
CA GLY A 238 13.43 5.65 12.18
C GLY A 238 14.24 6.89 12.61
N GLU A 239 13.63 8.08 12.71
CA GLU A 239 14.29 9.26 13.28
C GLU A 239 14.43 9.18 14.81
N PHE A 240 13.61 8.35 15.48
CA PHE A 240 13.63 8.17 16.93
C PHE A 240 14.30 6.86 17.35
N ASP A 241 13.98 5.75 16.67
CA ASP A 241 14.56 4.43 16.91
C ASP A 241 14.67 3.59 15.62
N LEU A 242 13.91 2.48 15.50
CA LEU A 242 13.89 1.62 14.33
C LEU A 242 12.65 1.91 13.50
N PRO A 243 12.76 1.90 12.15
CA PRO A 243 11.60 2.04 11.30
C PRO A 243 10.58 0.93 11.57
N ILE A 244 9.32 1.22 11.29
CA ILE A 244 8.28 0.18 11.35
C ILE A 244 8.63 -0.89 10.30
N ALA A 245 8.53 -2.17 10.67
CA ALA A 245 8.73 -3.31 9.76
C ALA A 245 7.55 -3.45 8.78
N ILE A 246 7.35 -2.44 7.93
CA ILE A 246 6.21 -2.25 7.03
C ILE A 246 6.06 -3.42 6.05
N ARG A 247 7.17 -3.97 5.54
CA ARG A 247 7.20 -5.12 4.64
C ARG A 247 6.80 -6.40 5.36
N ASP A 248 7.34 -6.65 6.54
CA ASP A 248 7.03 -7.86 7.32
C ASP A 248 5.60 -7.83 7.84
N LEU A 249 5.09 -6.66 8.23
CA LEU A 249 3.68 -6.46 8.58
C LEU A 249 2.77 -6.65 7.37
N LYS A 250 3.18 -6.22 6.18
CA LYS A 250 2.46 -6.54 4.93
C LYS A 250 2.39 -8.05 4.75
N ARG A 251 3.52 -8.76 4.81
CA ARG A 251 3.54 -10.23 4.74
C ARG A 251 2.62 -10.86 5.78
N PHE A 252 2.68 -10.41 7.03
CA PHE A 252 1.81 -10.91 8.09
C PHE A 252 0.32 -10.75 7.74
N ALA A 253 -0.08 -9.59 7.21
CA ALA A 253 -1.47 -9.39 6.76
C ALA A 253 -1.85 -10.34 5.60
N MET A 254 -0.92 -10.66 4.69
CA MET A 254 -1.15 -11.62 3.60
C MET A 254 -1.30 -13.05 4.11
N ASP A 255 -0.46 -13.43 5.08
CA ASP A 255 -0.40 -14.79 5.63
C ASP A 255 -1.58 -15.06 6.59
N ARG A 256 -2.11 -14.02 7.25
CA ARG A 256 -3.21 -14.13 8.24
C ARG A 256 -4.57 -13.71 7.71
N GLY A 257 -4.61 -12.76 6.80
CA GLY A 257 -5.84 -12.34 6.14
C GLY A 257 -6.40 -13.49 5.32
N LYS A 258 -7.73 -13.62 5.31
CA LYS A 258 -8.40 -14.63 4.49
C LYS A 258 -8.70 -14.04 3.12
N PRO A 259 -7.93 -14.38 2.06
CA PRO A 259 -8.17 -13.86 0.71
C PRO A 259 -9.57 -14.21 0.18
N ARG A 260 -10.16 -15.31 0.68
CA ARG A 260 -11.41 -15.90 0.17
C ARG A 260 -12.70 -15.13 0.45
N LYS A 261 -12.71 -14.06 1.26
CA LYS A 261 -13.97 -13.35 1.59
C LYS A 261 -14.37 -12.25 0.61
N HIS A 262 -13.48 -11.82 -0.28
CA HIS A 262 -13.84 -10.92 -1.37
C HIS A 262 -13.26 -11.47 -2.67
N LYS A 263 -14.07 -12.26 -3.39
CA LYS A 263 -13.89 -12.40 -4.84
C LYS A 263 -13.73 -11.00 -5.39
N ILE A 264 -12.65 -10.73 -6.12
CA ILE A 264 -12.51 -9.43 -6.76
C ILE A 264 -13.77 -9.23 -7.59
N ILE A 265 -14.51 -8.17 -7.28
CA ILE A 265 -15.82 -7.96 -7.88
C ILE A 265 -15.56 -7.69 -9.36
N PRO A 266 -16.08 -8.53 -10.27
CA PRO A 266 -15.89 -8.31 -11.68
C PRO A 266 -16.51 -6.96 -12.08
N PRO A 267 -15.98 -6.33 -13.14
CA PRO A 267 -16.51 -5.06 -13.61
C PRO A 267 -18.00 -5.22 -14.00
N LYS A 268 -18.81 -4.21 -13.67
CA LYS A 268 -20.23 -4.18 -14.03
C LYS A 268 -20.44 -3.98 -15.54
N HIS A 269 -19.48 -3.35 -16.19
CA HIS A 269 -19.51 -3.03 -17.61
C HIS A 269 -18.31 -3.67 -18.29
N TRP A 270 -18.54 -4.24 -19.46
CA TRP A 270 -17.50 -4.83 -20.30
C TRP A 270 -17.38 -4.01 -21.59
N TYR A 271 -16.14 -3.71 -21.94
CA TYR A 271 -15.77 -3.10 -23.20
C TYR A 271 -15.67 -4.17 -24.29
N VAL A 272 -15.90 -3.79 -25.54
CA VAL A 272 -15.78 -4.70 -26.69
C VAL A 272 -14.33 -4.86 -27.12
N GLU A 273 -13.53 -3.85 -26.81
CA GLU A 273 -12.10 -3.74 -27.09
C GLU A 273 -11.32 -4.84 -26.36
N ARG A 274 -10.39 -5.44 -27.09
CA ARG A 274 -9.52 -6.53 -26.63
C ARG A 274 -8.09 -6.04 -26.55
N VAL A 275 -7.40 -6.41 -25.47
CA VAL A 275 -6.01 -6.03 -25.22
C VAL A 275 -5.15 -7.28 -25.16
N ALA A 276 -4.12 -7.34 -26.01
CA ALA A 276 -3.06 -8.34 -25.91
C ALA A 276 -1.90 -7.81 -25.04
N ILE A 277 -1.39 -8.64 -24.16
CA ILE A 277 -0.21 -8.33 -23.34
C ILE A 277 0.84 -9.40 -23.57
N VAL A 278 2.07 -8.99 -23.86
CA VAL A 278 3.18 -9.90 -24.16
C VAL A 278 4.13 -9.90 -22.98
N GLY A 279 4.12 -10.98 -22.21
CA GLY A 279 4.89 -11.17 -20.98
C GLY A 279 3.97 -11.23 -19.76
N ALA A 280 3.87 -12.41 -19.13
CA ALA A 280 3.23 -12.66 -17.85
C ALA A 280 4.18 -12.37 -16.67
N GLY A 281 5.03 -11.34 -16.79
CA GLY A 281 5.82 -10.81 -15.68
C GLY A 281 5.03 -9.83 -14.80
N PRO A 282 5.67 -9.22 -13.78
CA PRO A 282 4.99 -8.28 -12.89
C PRO A 282 4.33 -7.11 -13.63
N THR A 283 4.99 -6.56 -14.66
CA THR A 283 4.43 -5.47 -15.47
C THR A 283 3.18 -5.90 -16.24
N GLY A 284 3.26 -7.01 -17.00
CA GLY A 284 2.16 -7.44 -17.85
C GLY A 284 0.96 -7.93 -17.06
N LEU A 285 1.19 -8.69 -15.99
CA LEU A 285 0.12 -9.15 -15.10
C LEU A 285 -0.51 -8.00 -14.32
N SER A 286 0.27 -7.00 -13.88
CA SER A 286 -0.29 -5.79 -13.24
C SER A 286 -1.19 -5.01 -14.21
N ALA A 287 -0.72 -4.81 -15.45
CA ALA A 287 -1.54 -4.20 -16.49
C ALA A 287 -2.82 -5.01 -16.76
N ALA A 288 -2.72 -6.34 -16.84
CA ALA A 288 -3.86 -7.22 -17.04
C ALA A 288 -4.89 -7.08 -15.92
N TYR A 289 -4.45 -7.11 -14.66
CA TYR A 289 -5.28 -6.92 -13.48
C TYR A 289 -6.06 -5.59 -13.54
N PHE A 290 -5.36 -4.47 -13.81
CA PHE A 290 -6.00 -3.15 -13.82
C PHE A 290 -6.90 -2.90 -15.02
N LEU A 291 -6.62 -3.52 -16.17
CA LEU A 291 -7.48 -3.47 -17.36
C LEU A 291 -8.73 -4.34 -17.19
N ALA A 292 -8.57 -5.56 -16.66
CA ALA A 292 -9.69 -6.45 -16.37
C ALA A 292 -10.64 -5.82 -15.33
N ARG A 293 -10.11 -5.19 -14.27
CA ARG A 293 -10.92 -4.43 -13.29
C ARG A 293 -11.69 -3.25 -13.90
N ARG A 294 -11.24 -2.73 -15.05
CA ARG A 294 -11.92 -1.66 -15.78
C ARG A 294 -12.95 -2.17 -16.79
N GLY A 295 -13.04 -3.49 -17.04
CA GLY A 295 -14.00 -4.04 -18.00
C GLY A 295 -13.41 -4.45 -19.35
N TYR A 296 -12.09 -4.37 -19.55
CA TYR A 296 -11.47 -4.79 -20.79
C TYR A 296 -11.24 -6.29 -20.84
N ARG A 297 -11.32 -6.88 -22.04
CA ARG A 297 -10.95 -8.27 -22.29
C ARG A 297 -9.44 -8.33 -22.51
N VAL A 298 -8.74 -9.07 -21.66
CA VAL A 298 -7.28 -9.11 -21.68
C VAL A 298 -6.78 -10.53 -21.88
N THR A 299 -5.89 -10.68 -22.84
CA THR A 299 -5.20 -11.94 -23.14
C THR A 299 -3.69 -11.73 -22.99
N VAL A 300 -3.06 -12.50 -22.11
CA VAL A 300 -1.62 -12.44 -21.82
C VAL A 300 -0.91 -13.60 -22.51
N PHE A 301 0.17 -13.32 -23.24
CA PHE A 301 1.01 -14.33 -23.89
C PHE A 301 2.38 -14.35 -23.22
N ASP A 302 2.87 -15.52 -22.81
CA ASP A 302 4.23 -15.66 -22.27
C ASP A 302 4.97 -16.85 -22.87
N ALA A 303 6.26 -16.67 -23.12
CA ALA A 303 7.14 -17.70 -23.68
C ALA A 303 7.44 -18.84 -22.69
N MET A 304 7.31 -18.59 -21.39
CA MET A 304 7.61 -19.55 -20.32
C MET A 304 6.43 -20.50 -20.07
N PRO A 305 6.69 -21.69 -19.52
CA PRO A 305 5.64 -22.65 -19.14
C PRO A 305 4.86 -22.25 -17.88
N VAL A 306 5.25 -21.16 -17.21
CA VAL A 306 4.65 -20.66 -15.97
C VAL A 306 4.49 -19.14 -16.03
N ALA A 307 3.42 -18.62 -15.42
CA ALA A 307 3.21 -17.19 -15.24
C ALA A 307 4.02 -16.64 -14.05
N GLY A 308 4.32 -15.34 -14.06
CA GLY A 308 5.04 -14.61 -13.02
C GLY A 308 6.36 -14.00 -13.47
N GLY A 309 6.86 -14.34 -14.66
CA GLY A 309 8.12 -13.83 -15.20
C GLY A 309 9.29 -14.03 -14.21
N MET A 310 10.10 -12.99 -13.98
CA MET A 310 11.23 -13.07 -13.05
C MET A 310 10.84 -13.41 -11.61
N MET A 311 9.58 -13.18 -11.20
CA MET A 311 9.11 -13.61 -9.88
C MET A 311 9.05 -15.14 -9.78
N ALA A 312 8.73 -15.83 -10.87
CA ALA A 312 8.66 -17.28 -10.95
C ALA A 312 10.00 -17.93 -11.34
N ILE A 313 10.72 -17.35 -12.30
CA ILE A 313 11.92 -17.98 -12.87
C ILE A 313 13.23 -17.43 -12.32
N GLY A 314 13.23 -16.23 -11.72
CA GLY A 314 14.43 -15.58 -11.19
C GLY A 314 14.58 -15.76 -9.69
N ILE A 315 13.52 -15.50 -8.92
CA ILE A 315 13.59 -15.50 -7.46
C ILE A 315 13.43 -16.93 -6.92
N PRO A 316 14.35 -17.44 -6.09
CA PRO A 316 14.25 -18.76 -5.48
C PRO A 316 13.02 -18.94 -4.59
N ASP A 317 12.50 -20.18 -4.53
CA ASP A 317 11.30 -20.54 -3.77
C ASP A 317 11.42 -20.23 -2.26
N TYR A 318 12.61 -20.39 -1.68
CA TYR A 318 12.85 -20.08 -0.26
C TYR A 318 12.65 -18.60 0.08
N ARG A 319 12.77 -17.68 -0.90
CA ARG A 319 12.47 -16.25 -0.75
C ARG A 319 11.05 -15.91 -1.16
N LEU A 320 10.57 -16.51 -2.24
CA LEU A 320 9.25 -16.28 -2.79
C LEU A 320 8.55 -17.61 -3.11
N PRO A 321 7.78 -18.15 -2.15
CA PRO A 321 7.09 -19.41 -2.32
C PRO A 321 6.15 -19.40 -3.53
N ARG A 322 6.20 -20.45 -4.36
CA ARG A 322 5.38 -20.52 -5.59
C ARG A 322 3.88 -20.45 -5.30
N GLU A 323 3.42 -21.03 -4.21
CA GLU A 323 2.01 -21.01 -3.82
C GLU A 323 1.47 -19.59 -3.59
N GLU A 324 2.30 -18.69 -3.05
CA GLU A 324 1.91 -17.30 -2.80
C GLU A 324 1.83 -16.50 -4.11
N LEU A 325 2.78 -16.74 -5.03
CA LEU A 325 2.72 -16.17 -6.37
C LEU A 325 1.51 -16.67 -7.16
N SER A 326 1.25 -17.99 -7.13
CA SER A 326 0.10 -18.59 -7.80
C SER A 326 -1.21 -18.02 -7.27
N ARG A 327 -1.33 -17.78 -5.96
CA ARG A 327 -2.53 -17.18 -5.36
C ARG A 327 -2.85 -15.80 -5.93
N ASP A 328 -1.85 -14.94 -6.08
CA ASP A 328 -2.06 -13.59 -6.64
C ASP A 328 -2.42 -13.66 -8.14
N ILE A 329 -1.85 -14.62 -8.88
CA ILE A 329 -2.16 -14.84 -10.31
C ILE A 329 -3.55 -15.43 -10.51
N GLU A 330 -3.96 -16.40 -9.68
CA GLU A 330 -5.29 -17.01 -9.68
C GLU A 330 -6.38 -15.94 -9.49
N ALA A 331 -6.14 -14.95 -8.62
CA ALA A 331 -7.06 -13.83 -8.45
C ALA A 331 -7.25 -13.01 -9.74
N MET A 332 -6.24 -12.94 -10.61
CA MET A 332 -6.35 -12.29 -11.93
C MET A 332 -7.10 -13.16 -12.94
N ILE A 333 -6.90 -14.47 -12.88
CA ILE A 333 -7.65 -15.42 -13.71
C ILE A 333 -9.14 -15.38 -13.34
N ASP A 334 -9.45 -15.32 -12.04
CA ASP A 334 -10.82 -15.16 -11.52
C ASP A 334 -11.50 -13.86 -11.98
N LEU A 335 -10.72 -12.82 -12.32
CA LEU A 335 -11.20 -11.59 -12.94
C LEU A 335 -11.53 -11.73 -14.44
N GLY A 336 -11.19 -12.85 -15.06
CA GLY A 336 -11.37 -13.11 -16.49
C GLY A 336 -10.15 -12.78 -17.35
N VAL A 337 -8.95 -12.66 -16.77
CA VAL A 337 -7.71 -12.56 -17.55
C VAL A 337 -7.37 -13.93 -18.14
N GLU A 338 -7.20 -13.98 -19.47
CA GLU A 338 -6.75 -15.18 -20.18
C GLU A 338 -5.23 -15.20 -20.26
N ILE A 339 -4.59 -16.35 -19.98
CA ILE A 339 -3.12 -16.48 -20.02
C ILE A 339 -2.73 -17.67 -20.91
N HIS A 340 -2.03 -17.38 -22.00
CA HIS A 340 -1.43 -18.34 -22.92
C HIS A 340 0.07 -18.46 -22.66
N LEU A 341 0.44 -19.55 -21.98
CA LEU A 341 1.82 -19.91 -21.70
C LEU A 341 2.45 -20.63 -22.90
N ASN A 342 3.77 -20.84 -22.86
CA ASN A 342 4.53 -21.46 -23.94
C ASN A 342 4.35 -20.78 -25.32
N THR A 343 3.99 -19.49 -25.33
CA THR A 343 3.69 -18.73 -26.54
C THR A 343 4.63 -17.52 -26.63
N ALA A 344 5.69 -17.67 -27.41
CA ALA A 344 6.71 -16.64 -27.60
C ALA A 344 6.40 -15.77 -28.83
N ILE A 345 6.43 -14.45 -28.63
CA ILE A 345 6.41 -13.51 -29.74
C ILE A 345 7.62 -13.73 -30.66
N GLY A 346 7.39 -13.65 -31.97
CA GLY A 346 8.39 -13.83 -33.01
C GLY A 346 8.69 -15.29 -33.35
N ARG A 347 8.21 -16.25 -32.55
CA ARG A 347 8.28 -17.69 -32.85
C ARG A 347 6.90 -18.29 -33.10
N ASP A 348 5.97 -18.08 -32.17
CA ASP A 348 4.64 -18.72 -32.17
C ASP A 348 3.54 -17.75 -32.63
N VAL A 349 3.69 -16.46 -32.30
CA VAL A 349 2.81 -15.36 -32.75
C VAL A 349 3.65 -14.16 -33.17
N SER A 350 3.27 -13.47 -34.26
CA SER A 350 3.95 -12.23 -34.67
C SER A 350 3.29 -11.00 -34.02
N LEU A 351 4.01 -9.87 -33.99
CA LEU A 351 3.43 -8.61 -33.54
C LEU A 351 2.29 -8.16 -34.47
N ASP A 352 2.44 -8.37 -35.77
CA ASP A 352 1.44 -8.03 -36.78
C ASP A 352 0.14 -8.83 -36.58
N ASP A 353 0.25 -10.10 -36.19
CA ASP A 353 -0.93 -10.92 -35.84
C ASP A 353 -1.68 -10.33 -34.65
N LEU A 354 -0.95 -9.96 -33.59
CA LEU A 354 -1.55 -9.37 -32.40
C LEU A 354 -2.18 -7.99 -32.70
N GLN A 355 -1.54 -7.16 -33.52
CA GLN A 355 -2.08 -5.86 -33.90
C GLN A 355 -3.31 -5.96 -34.80
N ARG A 356 -3.43 -7.04 -35.58
CA ARG A 356 -4.62 -7.33 -36.38
C ARG A 356 -5.78 -7.84 -35.51
N ASP A 357 -5.46 -8.68 -34.53
CA ASP A 357 -6.47 -9.41 -33.76
C ASP A 357 -6.90 -8.66 -32.47
N TYR A 358 -6.13 -7.68 -31.99
CA TYR A 358 -6.41 -6.93 -30.76
C TYR A 358 -6.37 -5.42 -31.00
N ASP A 359 -7.20 -4.69 -30.26
CA ASP A 359 -7.31 -3.22 -30.36
C ASP A 359 -6.12 -2.49 -29.73
N ALA A 360 -5.45 -3.14 -28.78
CA ALA A 360 -4.21 -2.65 -28.18
C ALA A 360 -3.25 -3.79 -27.84
N VAL A 361 -1.95 -3.51 -27.94
CA VAL A 361 -0.88 -4.45 -27.58
C VAL A 361 0.08 -3.79 -26.59
N LEU A 362 0.34 -4.44 -25.46
CA LEU A 362 1.36 -4.04 -24.49
C LEU A 362 2.54 -5.02 -24.54
N LEU A 363 3.74 -4.50 -24.80
CA LEU A 363 4.98 -5.28 -24.71
C LEU A 363 5.58 -5.18 -23.29
N ALA A 364 5.54 -6.28 -22.55
CA ALA A 364 6.00 -6.41 -21.17
C ALA A 364 7.02 -7.57 -20.99
N VAL A 365 7.87 -7.78 -22.00
CA VAL A 365 8.79 -8.94 -22.10
C VAL A 365 9.97 -8.91 -21.10
N GLY A 366 10.26 -7.75 -20.51
CA GLY A 366 11.35 -7.56 -19.55
C GLY A 366 12.75 -7.75 -20.15
N ALA A 367 13.76 -7.82 -19.27
CA ALA A 367 15.16 -8.02 -19.65
C ALA A 367 15.57 -9.48 -19.42
N GLN A 368 15.46 -10.30 -20.47
CA GLN A 368 15.68 -11.76 -20.38
C GLN A 368 17.16 -12.19 -20.53
N ARG A 369 18.03 -11.30 -21.03
CA ARG A 369 19.44 -11.61 -21.29
C ARG A 369 20.31 -11.18 -20.12
N SER A 370 21.24 -12.05 -19.73
CA SER A 370 22.31 -11.69 -18.80
C SER A 370 23.31 -10.74 -19.46
N GLN A 371 23.87 -9.82 -18.69
CA GLN A 371 24.98 -8.97 -19.12
C GLN A 371 26.25 -9.81 -19.24
N ARG A 372 26.97 -9.64 -20.36
CA ARG A 372 28.24 -10.33 -20.63
C ARG A 372 29.41 -9.48 -20.12
N LEU A 373 30.48 -10.13 -19.69
CA LEU A 373 31.64 -9.46 -19.09
C LEU A 373 32.64 -8.97 -20.16
N GLY A 374 32.62 -9.59 -21.35
CA GLY A 374 33.53 -9.28 -22.45
C GLY A 374 34.99 -9.67 -22.14
N VAL A 375 35.20 -10.67 -21.28
CA VAL A 375 36.54 -11.11 -20.86
C VAL A 375 36.93 -12.44 -21.51
N PRO A 376 38.24 -12.72 -21.71
CA PRO A 376 38.69 -14.01 -22.22
C PRO A 376 38.16 -15.16 -21.36
N GLY A 377 37.55 -16.15 -22.00
CA GLY A 377 37.04 -17.34 -21.36
C GLY A 377 35.59 -17.27 -20.84
N GLU A 378 34.84 -16.20 -21.12
CA GLU A 378 33.43 -16.09 -20.70
C GLU A 378 32.47 -17.09 -21.37
N ASP A 379 32.96 -17.84 -22.35
CA ASP A 379 32.25 -18.91 -23.07
C ASP A 379 32.77 -20.33 -22.72
N HIS A 380 33.67 -20.45 -21.75
CA HIS A 380 34.14 -21.77 -21.33
C HIS A 380 33.01 -22.61 -20.71
N GLU A 381 33.14 -23.93 -20.85
CA GLU A 381 32.27 -24.88 -20.18
C GLU A 381 32.28 -24.63 -18.66
N GLY A 382 31.10 -24.57 -18.05
CA GLY A 382 30.91 -24.23 -16.63
C GLY A 382 30.72 -22.74 -16.34
N VAL A 383 30.92 -21.84 -17.32
CA VAL A 383 30.56 -20.41 -17.18
C VAL A 383 29.09 -20.23 -17.57
N ILE A 384 28.20 -20.26 -16.58
CA ILE A 384 26.76 -20.21 -16.80
C ILE A 384 26.22 -18.79 -16.53
N PRO A 385 25.50 -18.16 -17.48
CA PRO A 385 24.83 -16.89 -17.23
C PRO A 385 23.79 -17.00 -16.11
N ALA A 386 23.76 -16.03 -15.20
CA ALA A 386 22.92 -16.10 -14.01
C ALA A 386 21.41 -16.24 -14.32
N THR A 387 20.91 -15.55 -15.35
CA THR A 387 19.49 -15.67 -15.75
C THR A 387 19.15 -17.06 -16.29
N THR A 388 20.08 -17.73 -16.96
CA THR A 388 19.91 -19.12 -17.41
C THR A 388 19.95 -20.06 -16.21
N PHE A 389 20.96 -19.92 -15.36
CA PHE A 389 21.12 -20.75 -14.17
C PHE A 389 19.90 -20.71 -13.25
N LEU A 390 19.47 -19.51 -12.85
CA LEU A 390 18.32 -19.34 -11.95
C LEU A 390 17.03 -19.84 -12.58
N LYS A 391 16.83 -19.59 -13.88
CA LYS A 391 15.67 -20.10 -14.61
C LYS A 391 15.63 -21.62 -14.59
N ASP A 392 16.73 -22.27 -14.93
CA ASP A 392 16.80 -23.73 -14.98
C ASP A 392 16.62 -24.31 -13.58
N PHE A 393 17.25 -23.72 -12.56
CA PHE A 393 17.09 -24.13 -11.16
C PHE A 393 15.65 -23.99 -10.65
N ASN A 394 14.97 -22.88 -10.98
CA ASN A 394 13.61 -22.62 -10.52
C ASN A 394 12.54 -23.43 -11.26
N LEU A 395 12.81 -23.84 -12.50
CA LEU A 395 11.88 -24.65 -13.30
C LEU A 395 12.15 -26.16 -13.18
N ASN A 396 13.37 -26.55 -12.79
CA ASN A 396 13.76 -27.93 -12.65
C ASN A 396 14.10 -28.27 -11.17
N PRO A 397 13.20 -28.95 -10.43
CA PRO A 397 13.44 -29.32 -9.05
C PRO A 397 14.63 -30.29 -8.85
N ASP A 398 15.09 -30.95 -9.92
CA ASP A 398 16.23 -31.87 -9.89
C ASP A 398 17.56 -31.19 -10.24
N ALA A 399 17.56 -29.87 -10.49
CA ALA A 399 18.77 -29.12 -10.78
C ALA A 399 19.75 -29.19 -9.58
N LYS A 400 20.93 -29.76 -9.81
CA LYS A 400 22.00 -29.86 -8.81
C LYS A 400 23.27 -29.23 -9.37
N ILE A 401 23.97 -28.54 -8.48
CA ILE A 401 25.35 -28.10 -8.70
C ILE A 401 26.26 -28.87 -7.75
N GLU A 402 27.41 -29.29 -8.25
CA GLU A 402 28.45 -29.97 -7.50
C GLU A 402 29.79 -29.28 -7.70
N GLY A 403 30.70 -29.40 -6.72
CA GLY A 403 32.04 -28.84 -6.78
C GLY A 403 32.17 -27.43 -6.19
N VAL A 404 33.23 -26.73 -6.59
CA VAL A 404 33.55 -25.37 -6.10
C VAL A 404 32.93 -24.34 -7.05
N VAL A 405 32.05 -23.51 -6.51
CA VAL A 405 31.30 -22.50 -7.28
C VAL A 405 31.88 -21.12 -7.01
N ALA A 406 32.04 -20.32 -8.07
CA ALA A 406 32.34 -18.91 -7.99
C ALA A 406 31.19 -18.11 -8.59
N VAL A 407 30.65 -17.16 -7.83
CA VAL A 407 29.59 -16.25 -8.30
C VAL A 407 30.18 -14.87 -8.56
N VAL A 408 29.94 -14.33 -9.76
CA VAL A 408 30.45 -13.02 -10.18
C VAL A 408 29.31 -12.00 -10.16
N GLY A 409 29.29 -11.16 -9.13
CA GLY A 409 28.30 -10.10 -8.97
C GLY A 409 28.13 -9.70 -7.50
N GLY A 410 27.28 -8.70 -7.25
CA GLY A 410 26.97 -8.22 -5.88
C GLY A 410 25.53 -7.78 -5.68
N GLY A 411 24.65 -8.02 -6.65
CA GLY A 411 23.22 -7.71 -6.56
C GLY A 411 22.39 -8.89 -6.05
N SER A 412 21.06 -8.73 -6.03
CA SER A 412 20.15 -9.82 -5.60
C SER A 412 20.35 -11.10 -6.40
N THR A 413 20.56 -11.01 -7.71
CA THR A 413 20.84 -12.15 -8.60
C THR A 413 22.12 -12.92 -8.26
N ALA A 414 23.09 -12.30 -7.58
CA ALA A 414 24.31 -12.97 -7.14
C ALA A 414 24.15 -13.61 -5.75
N MET A 415 23.20 -13.11 -4.96
CA MET A 415 22.86 -13.66 -3.64
C MET A 415 21.87 -14.82 -3.75
N ASP A 416 20.98 -14.74 -4.74
CA ASP A 416 20.11 -15.84 -5.19
C ASP A 416 20.93 -16.90 -5.93
#